data_AF-A0A1I0D2D1-F1
#
_entry.id   AF-A0A1I0D2D1-F1
#
_cell.length_a   1.000
_cell.length_b   1.000
_cell.length_c   1.000
_cell.angle_alpha   90.00
_cell.angle_beta   90.00
_cell.angle_gamma   90.00
#
_symmetry.space_group_name_H-M   'P 1'
#
loop_
_entity.id
_entity.type
_entity.pdbx_description
1 polymer ?
#
loop_
_entity_poly.entity_id
_entity_poly.type
_entity_poly.pdbx_seq_one_letter_code
_entity_poly.pdbx_strand_id
1 'polypeptide(L)'
;MTPYAMASLPAMLGIKAGNKVSVINPPRGFVQRLNPLPDGVEFLITAQSGLDVILFFTSEAQELVQRLPALSRAMALTGGIWVCWPSGEGVKSSLSEDFVRQAALDIGMVDNKICLIDETWTGLRLVRRPRGRLDKPEPRKQAPTAQA
;
A
#
# COMPACT_ATOMS: atom_id res chain seq x y z
N MET A 1 25.99 1.88 13.25
CA MET A 1 26.05 2.19 11.79
C MET A 1 25.05 1.26 11.12
N THR A 2 23.84 1.75 10.82
CA THR A 2 22.70 0.92 10.38
C THR A 2 22.70 0.81 8.85
N PRO A 3 22.76 -0.40 8.26
CA PRO A 3 23.00 -0.57 6.83
C PRO A 3 21.70 -0.67 6.00
N TYR A 4 20.76 0.27 6.14
CA TYR A 4 19.53 0.27 5.34
C TYR A 4 19.03 1.69 5.05
N ALA A 5 19.67 2.41 4.12
CA ALA A 5 19.13 3.67 3.58
C ALA A 5 19.72 4.03 2.21
N MET A 6 19.75 3.09 1.25
CA MET A 6 20.29 3.39 -0.09
C MET A 6 19.23 3.82 -1.12
N ALA A 7 17.94 3.73 -0.81
CA ALA A 7 16.87 4.11 -1.74
C ALA A 7 16.10 5.33 -1.22
N SER A 8 15.86 6.31 -2.10
CA SER A 8 14.98 7.45 -1.80
C SER A 8 13.54 6.97 -1.55
N LEU A 9 12.75 7.74 -0.81
CA LEU A 9 11.34 7.40 -0.56
C LEU A 9 10.54 7.15 -1.86
N PRO A 10 10.67 7.94 -2.94
CA PRO A 10 10.05 7.63 -4.23
C PRO A 10 10.45 6.26 -4.78
N ALA A 11 11.72 5.88 -4.69
CA ALA A 11 12.20 4.59 -5.16
C ALA A 11 11.62 3.42 -4.34
N MET A 12 11.52 3.58 -3.01
CA MET A 12 10.88 2.58 -2.13
C MET A 12 9.40 2.41 -2.46
N LEU A 13 8.70 3.50 -2.76
CA LEU A 13 7.30 3.51 -3.18
C LEU A 13 7.09 3.02 -4.63
N GLY A 14 8.18 2.76 -5.37
CA GLY A 14 8.12 2.30 -6.76
C GLY A 14 7.73 3.39 -7.76
N ILE A 15 7.91 4.66 -7.39
CA ILE A 15 7.74 5.80 -8.30
C ILE A 15 8.92 5.82 -9.27
N LYS A 16 8.60 5.83 -10.57
CA LYS A 16 9.56 5.82 -11.69
C LYS A 16 9.27 6.99 -12.63
N ALA A 17 10.22 7.27 -13.52
CA ALA A 17 10.05 8.28 -14.55
C ALA A 17 8.80 8.00 -15.40
N GLY A 18 8.05 9.06 -15.71
CA GLY A 18 6.79 8.97 -16.46
C GLY A 18 5.58 8.40 -15.70
N ASN A 19 5.72 8.03 -14.42
CA ASN A 19 4.61 7.48 -13.66
C ASN A 19 3.52 8.53 -13.40
N LYS A 20 2.27 8.07 -13.48
CA LYS A 20 1.09 8.79 -13.01
C LYS A 20 0.84 8.45 -11.54
N VAL A 21 1.02 9.43 -10.66
CA VAL A 21 0.96 9.25 -9.21
C VAL A 21 -0.26 9.99 -8.64
N SER A 22 -1.04 9.34 -7.79
CA SER A 22 -2.09 9.99 -7.02
C SER A 22 -1.81 9.85 -5.54
N VAL A 23 -1.94 10.95 -4.80
CA VAL A 23 -1.77 10.97 -3.33
C VAL A 23 -3.07 11.44 -2.69
N ILE A 24 -3.66 10.59 -1.85
CA ILE A 24 -5.00 10.77 -1.28
C ILE A 24 -4.86 10.93 0.23
N ASN A 25 -5.44 11.99 0.77
CA ASN A 25 -5.37 12.39 2.18
C ASN A 25 -3.94 12.45 2.75
N PRO A 26 -2.92 12.99 2.03
CA PRO A 26 -1.55 12.97 2.53
C PRO A 26 -1.41 13.70 3.86
N PRO A 27 -0.54 13.23 4.76
CA PRO A 27 -0.15 14.03 5.91
C PRO A 27 0.55 15.30 5.44
N ARG A 28 0.46 16.37 6.25
CA ARG A 28 1.03 17.68 5.91
C ARG A 28 2.51 17.54 5.56
N GLY A 29 2.91 18.09 4.42
CA GLY A 29 4.31 18.06 3.98
C GLY A 29 4.71 16.80 3.22
N PHE A 30 3.86 15.77 3.11
CA PHE A 30 4.23 14.49 2.50
C PHE A 30 4.68 14.62 1.05
N VAL A 31 3.95 15.37 0.23
CA VAL A 31 4.26 15.53 -1.20
C VAL A 31 5.64 16.19 -1.38
N GLN A 32 6.00 17.15 -0.51
CA GLN A 32 7.33 17.76 -0.52
C GLN A 32 8.45 16.75 -0.20
N ARG A 33 8.18 15.76 0.66
CA ARG A 33 9.14 14.69 1.00
C ARG A 33 9.37 13.69 -0.13
N LEU A 34 8.53 13.70 -1.17
CA LEU A 34 8.77 12.90 -2.37
C LEU A 34 9.84 13.51 -3.29
N ASN A 35 10.31 14.73 -3.01
CA ASN A 35 11.37 15.34 -3.81
C ASN A 35 12.76 14.82 -3.44
N PRO A 36 13.68 14.65 -4.41
CA PRO A 36 13.47 14.85 -5.85
C PRO A 36 12.68 13.68 -6.47
N LEU A 37 11.78 14.01 -7.40
CA LEU A 37 11.03 13.03 -8.19
C LEU A 37 11.79 12.66 -9.47
N PRO A 38 11.66 11.41 -9.95
CA PRO A 38 12.10 11.05 -11.30
C PRO A 38 11.44 11.92 -12.39
N ASP A 39 12.12 12.07 -13.52
CA ASP A 39 11.65 12.90 -14.63
C ASP A 39 10.29 12.46 -15.16
N GLY A 40 9.42 13.44 -15.47
CA GLY A 40 8.12 13.18 -16.08
C GLY A 40 7.08 12.52 -15.15
N VAL A 41 7.31 12.49 -13.83
CA VAL A 41 6.25 12.09 -12.88
C VAL A 41 5.12 13.13 -12.88
N GLU A 42 3.89 12.66 -13.05
CA GLU A 42 2.69 13.48 -13.05
C GLU A 42 1.85 13.20 -11.80
N PHE A 43 1.52 14.24 -11.02
CA PHE A 43 0.53 14.11 -9.95
C PHE A 43 -0.88 14.32 -10.49
N LEU A 44 -1.70 13.29 -10.39
CA LEU A 44 -3.08 13.29 -10.86
C LEU A 44 -4.04 13.10 -9.69
N ILE A 45 -5.25 13.66 -9.82
CA ILE A 45 -6.37 13.37 -8.93
C ILE A 45 -7.01 12.03 -9.31
N THR A 46 -7.58 11.33 -8.32
CA THR A 46 -8.16 9.98 -8.45
C THR A 46 -9.33 9.85 -9.44
N ALA A 47 -9.86 10.97 -9.96
CA ALA A 47 -10.89 10.94 -11.00
C ALA A 47 -10.37 10.36 -12.33
N GLN A 48 -9.06 10.21 -12.48
CA GLN A 48 -8.41 9.69 -13.68
C GLN A 48 -8.06 8.20 -13.52
N SER A 49 -8.10 7.45 -14.63
CA SER A 49 -7.68 6.05 -14.69
C SER A 49 -6.25 5.91 -15.24
N GLY A 50 -5.65 4.73 -15.05
CA GLY A 50 -4.28 4.46 -15.50
C GLY A 50 -3.22 5.01 -14.55
N LEU A 51 -3.51 5.05 -13.24
CA LEU A 51 -2.55 5.48 -12.21
C LEU A 51 -1.54 4.36 -11.91
N ASP A 52 -0.26 4.65 -12.03
CA ASP A 52 0.83 3.68 -11.78
C ASP A 52 1.08 3.49 -10.29
N VAL A 53 0.97 4.57 -9.51
CA VAL A 53 1.15 4.57 -8.06
C VAL A 53 0.03 5.38 -7.41
N ILE A 54 -0.75 4.72 -6.55
CA ILE A 54 -1.75 5.39 -5.71
C ILE A 54 -1.26 5.30 -4.27
N LEU A 55 -1.11 6.43 -3.57
CA LEU A 55 -0.78 6.52 -2.16
C LEU A 55 -2.06 6.94 -1.43
N PHE A 56 -2.66 6.02 -0.68
CA PHE A 56 -3.91 6.25 0.03
C PHE A 56 -3.70 6.23 1.53
N PHE A 57 -3.74 7.42 2.14
CA PHE A 57 -3.61 7.58 3.58
C PHE A 57 -4.97 7.52 4.27
N THR A 58 -5.11 6.64 5.26
CA THR A 58 -6.32 6.51 6.06
C THR A 58 -6.02 5.87 7.42
N SER A 59 -6.81 6.20 8.43
CA SER A 59 -6.80 5.53 9.76
C SER A 59 -8.07 4.71 10.02
N GLU A 60 -9.01 4.74 9.07
CA GLU A 60 -10.37 4.25 9.24
C GLU A 60 -10.64 3.01 8.38
N ALA A 61 -11.02 1.92 9.05
CA ALA A 61 -11.42 0.66 8.42
C ALA A 61 -12.57 0.85 7.42
N GLN A 62 -13.57 1.67 7.77
CA GLN A 62 -14.71 1.92 6.93
C GLN A 62 -14.34 2.67 5.65
N GLU A 63 -13.48 3.69 5.76
CA GLU A 63 -13.00 4.45 4.60
C GLU A 63 -12.21 3.53 3.65
N LEU A 64 -11.34 2.66 4.20
CA LEU A 64 -10.59 1.70 3.41
C LEU A 64 -11.51 0.80 2.58
N VAL A 65 -12.47 0.14 3.23
CA VAL A 65 -13.39 -0.80 2.56
C VAL A 65 -14.23 -0.09 1.48
N GLN A 66 -14.65 1.14 1.72
CA GLN A 66 -15.44 1.91 0.76
C GLN A 66 -14.63 2.39 -0.46
N ARG A 67 -13.40 2.85 -0.24
CA ARG A 67 -12.59 3.52 -1.28
C ARG A 67 -11.77 2.54 -2.11
N LEU A 68 -11.26 1.47 -1.50
CA LEU A 68 -10.33 0.54 -2.13
C LEU A 68 -10.84 -0.06 -3.46
N PRO A 69 -12.12 -0.45 -3.61
CA PRO A 69 -12.64 -0.94 -4.90
C PRO A 69 -12.53 0.09 -6.03
N ALA A 70 -12.80 1.37 -5.73
CA ALA A 70 -12.72 2.45 -6.72
C ALA A 70 -11.26 2.73 -7.10
N LEU A 71 -10.35 2.75 -6.12
CA LEU A 71 -8.92 2.92 -6.36
C LEU A 71 -8.35 1.78 -7.21
N SER A 72 -8.79 0.54 -6.95
CA SER A 72 -8.40 -0.63 -7.76
C SER A 72 -8.83 -0.51 -9.23
N ARG A 73 -9.97 0.13 -9.51
CA ARG A 73 -10.42 0.41 -10.88
C ARG A 73 -9.62 1.53 -11.56
N ALA A 74 -9.22 2.56 -10.81
CA ALA A 74 -8.42 3.66 -11.33
C ALA A 74 -6.95 3.27 -11.59
N MET A 75 -6.44 2.25 -10.90
CA MET A 75 -5.07 1.76 -11.02
C MET A 75 -4.76 1.12 -12.39
N ALA A 76 -3.64 1.50 -13.00
CA ALA A 76 -3.07 0.90 -14.20
C ALA A 76 -2.88 -0.63 -14.05
N LEU A 77 -2.84 -1.37 -15.16
CA LEU A 77 -2.75 -2.84 -15.14
C LEU A 77 -1.57 -3.35 -14.30
N THR A 78 -0.42 -2.72 -14.46
CA THR A 78 0.85 -3.00 -13.77
C THR A 78 1.13 -2.08 -12.58
N GLY A 79 0.15 -1.25 -12.20
CA GLY A 79 0.28 -0.29 -11.11
C GLY A 79 0.22 -0.93 -9.72
N GLY A 80 0.25 -0.09 -8.69
CA GLY A 80 0.05 -0.51 -7.30
C GLY A 80 -0.61 0.55 -6.45
N ILE A 81 -1.35 0.10 -5.43
CA ILE A 81 -1.93 0.96 -4.40
C ILE A 81 -1.14 0.73 -3.12
N TRP A 82 -0.56 1.78 -2.58
CA TRP A 82 -0.07 1.82 -1.22
C TRP A 82 -1.20 2.27 -0.31
N VAL A 83 -1.67 1.38 0.57
CA VAL A 83 -2.53 1.77 1.68
C VAL A 83 -1.62 2.14 2.84
N CYS A 84 -1.74 3.38 3.30
CA CYS A 84 -0.88 3.98 4.31
C CYS A 84 -1.72 4.26 5.55
N TRP A 85 -1.39 3.62 6.67
CA TRP A 85 -2.08 3.82 7.94
C TRP A 85 -1.08 4.22 9.02
N PRO A 86 -1.53 4.97 10.04
CA PRO A 86 -0.64 5.29 11.14
C PRO A 86 -0.41 4.04 11.99
N SER A 87 0.85 3.72 12.26
CA SER A 87 1.28 2.57 13.05
C SER A 87 2.32 2.94 14.11
N GLY A 88 2.58 4.24 14.31
CA GLY A 88 3.47 4.74 15.34
C GLY A 88 2.92 4.51 16.75
N GLU A 89 3.80 4.54 17.75
CA GLU A 89 3.44 4.38 19.15
C GLU A 89 2.44 5.47 19.60
N GLY A 90 1.40 5.07 20.35
CA GLY A 90 0.38 5.99 20.85
C GLY A 90 -0.64 6.49 19.82
N VAL A 91 -0.57 6.04 18.56
CA VAL A 91 -1.54 6.46 17.53
C VAL A 91 -2.77 5.56 17.51
N LYS A 92 -3.96 6.18 17.51
CA LYS A 92 -5.24 5.47 17.36
C LYS A 92 -5.50 5.21 15.86
N SER A 93 -5.29 3.98 15.43
CA SER A 93 -5.70 3.49 14.12
C SER A 93 -6.60 2.28 14.29
N SER A 94 -7.68 2.21 13.53
CA SER A 94 -8.48 0.98 13.43
C SER A 94 -7.88 -0.04 12.44
N LEU A 95 -6.82 0.35 11.73
CA LEU A 95 -6.20 -0.43 10.68
C LEU A 95 -4.95 -1.15 11.19
N SER A 96 -4.86 -2.44 10.85
CA SER A 96 -3.67 -3.28 10.97
C SER A 96 -3.25 -3.82 9.60
N GLU A 97 -2.02 -4.33 9.49
CA GLU A 97 -1.56 -4.99 8.25
C GLU A 97 -2.51 -6.11 7.81
N ASP A 98 -2.95 -6.96 8.75
CA ASP A 98 -3.87 -8.06 8.47
C ASP A 98 -5.23 -7.59 7.97
N PHE A 99 -5.76 -6.49 8.54
CA PHE A 99 -7.01 -5.91 8.07
C PHE A 99 -6.87 -5.40 6.63
N VAL A 100 -5.78 -4.68 6.31
CA VAL A 100 -5.52 -4.18 4.96
C VAL A 100 -5.37 -5.34 3.97
N ARG A 101 -4.66 -6.40 4.35
CA ARG A 101 -4.51 -7.62 3.55
C ARG A 101 -5.86 -8.28 3.29
N GLN A 102 -6.70 -8.44 4.31
CA GLN A 102 -8.02 -9.03 4.16
C GLN A 102 -8.91 -8.19 3.23
N ALA A 103 -8.97 -6.86 3.43
CA ALA A 103 -9.72 -5.95 2.56
C ALA A 103 -9.25 -6.00 1.10
N ALA A 104 -7.94 -6.20 0.87
CA ALA A 104 -7.39 -6.38 -0.47
C ALA A 104 -7.81 -7.73 -1.10
N LEU A 105 -7.77 -8.81 -0.32
CA LEU A 105 -8.16 -10.15 -0.77
C LEU A 105 -9.64 -10.21 -1.16
N ASP A 106 -10.51 -9.56 -0.41
CA ASP A 106 -11.96 -9.50 -0.67
C ASP A 106 -12.28 -8.90 -2.06
N ILE A 107 -11.39 -8.07 -2.59
CA ILE A 107 -11.51 -7.48 -3.94
C ILE A 107 -10.57 -8.10 -4.97
N GLY A 108 -9.94 -9.25 -4.66
CA GLY A 108 -9.07 -9.99 -5.56
C GLY A 108 -7.67 -9.39 -5.76
N MET A 109 -7.25 -8.47 -4.89
CA MET A 109 -5.88 -7.95 -4.84
C MET A 109 -5.01 -8.77 -3.87
N VAL A 110 -3.69 -8.60 -3.98
CA VAL A 110 -2.71 -9.20 -3.06
C VAL A 110 -1.66 -8.18 -2.68
N ASP A 111 -1.11 -8.29 -1.48
CA ASP A 111 0.06 -7.52 -1.07
C ASP A 111 1.35 -8.10 -1.67
N ASN A 112 2.33 -7.22 -1.92
CA ASN A 112 3.65 -7.67 -2.37
C ASN A 112 4.84 -6.98 -1.70
N LYS A 113 4.62 -5.84 -1.03
CA LYS A 113 5.64 -5.08 -0.32
C LYS A 113 5.01 -4.36 0.86
N ILE A 114 5.77 -4.22 1.93
CA ILE A 114 5.49 -3.34 3.05
C ILE A 114 6.66 -2.36 3.21
N CYS A 115 6.40 -1.13 3.63
CA CYS A 115 7.46 -0.18 3.96
C CYS A 115 7.02 0.77 5.08
N LEU A 116 7.97 1.13 5.94
CA LEU A 116 7.83 2.26 6.83
C LEU A 116 8.06 3.55 6.02
N ILE A 117 7.07 4.43 5.96
CA ILE A 117 7.14 5.70 5.23
C ILE A 117 7.90 6.74 6.07
N ASP A 118 7.57 6.79 7.37
CA ASP A 118 8.24 7.54 8.41
C ASP A 118 7.88 6.91 9.78
N GLU A 119 8.26 7.55 10.88
CA GLU A 119 7.99 7.07 12.24
C GLU A 119 6.49 6.90 12.56
N THR A 120 5.61 7.54 11.78
CA THR A 120 4.16 7.51 12.01
C THR A 120 3.44 6.55 11.07
N TRP A 121 3.85 6.48 9.81
CA TRP A 121 3.08 5.83 8.75
C TRP A 121 3.76 4.55 8.23
N THR A 122 2.99 3.46 8.21
CA THR A 122 3.34 2.24 7.47
C THR A 122 2.50 2.15 6.20
N GLY A 123 3.11 1.69 5.11
CA GLY A 123 2.47 1.43 3.84
C GLY A 123 2.51 -0.05 3.47
N LEU A 124 1.38 -0.60 3.00
CA LEU A 124 1.31 -1.92 2.35
C LEU A 124 0.93 -1.73 0.88
N ARG A 125 1.75 -2.29 -0.02
CA ARG A 125 1.53 -2.21 -1.46
C ARG A 125 0.69 -3.38 -1.94
N LEU A 126 -0.47 -3.04 -2.48
CA LEU A 126 -1.45 -3.92 -3.09
C LEU A 126 -1.32 -3.89 -4.61
N VAL A 127 -1.40 -5.06 -5.23
CA VAL A 127 -1.37 -5.25 -6.68
C VAL A 127 -2.45 -6.21 -7.14
N ARG A 128 -2.76 -6.20 -8.43
CA ARG A 128 -3.56 -7.28 -9.04
C ARG A 128 -2.79 -8.59 -8.93
N ARG A 129 -3.50 -9.70 -8.67
CA ARG A 129 -2.90 -11.04 -8.68
C ARG A 129 -2.26 -11.30 -10.06
N PRO A 130 -0.97 -11.69 -10.11
CA PRO A 130 -0.36 -12.17 -11.34
C PRO A 130 -1.13 -13.40 -11.84
N ARG A 131 -1.58 -13.39 -13.10
CA ARG A 131 -2.16 -14.60 -13.71
C ARG A 131 -1.07 -15.67 -13.78
N GLY A 132 -1.26 -16.79 -13.10
CA GLY A 132 -0.38 -17.97 -13.20
C GLY A 132 0.37 -18.39 -11.91
N ARG A 133 0.25 -17.65 -10.80
CA ARG A 133 0.77 -18.12 -9.51
C ARG A 133 -0.30 -18.93 -8.80
N LEU A 134 -0.15 -20.26 -8.74
CA LEU A 134 -0.96 -21.11 -7.86
C LEU A 134 -0.76 -20.63 -6.42
N ASP A 135 -1.86 -20.42 -5.69
CA ASP A 135 -1.80 -20.07 -4.28
C ASP A 135 -1.01 -21.16 -3.52
N LYS A 136 -0.05 -20.76 -2.68
CA LYS A 136 0.58 -21.71 -1.75
C LYS A 136 -0.53 -22.14 -0.77
N PRO A 137 -0.77 -23.44 -0.55
CA PRO A 137 -1.81 -23.88 0.38
C PRO A 137 -1.52 -23.30 1.77
N GLU A 138 -2.57 -22.79 2.42
CA GLU A 138 -2.46 -22.26 3.79
C GLU A 138 -1.88 -23.33 4.72
N PRO A 139 -0.99 -22.96 5.67
CA PRO A 139 -0.53 -23.90 6.67
C PRO A 139 -1.74 -24.35 7.51
N ARG A 140 -2.06 -25.64 7.44
CA ARG A 140 -3.07 -26.27 8.29
C ARG A 140 -2.76 -25.94 9.75
N LYS A 141 -3.66 -25.22 10.43
CA LYS A 141 -3.59 -25.05 11.88
C LYS A 141 -3.54 -26.45 12.52
N GLN A 142 -2.44 -26.77 13.20
CA GLN A 142 -2.32 -28.02 13.93
C GLN A 142 -3.36 -28.02 15.06
N ALA A 143 -4.19 -29.06 15.09
CA ALA A 143 -5.13 -29.28 16.19
C ALA A 143 -4.35 -29.54 17.49
N PRO A 144 -4.83 -29.06 18.64
CA PRO A 144 -4.14 -29.27 19.91
C PRO A 144 -4.14 -30.77 20.25
N THR A 145 -2.94 -31.33 20.42
CA THR A 145 -2.75 -32.68 20.96
C THR A 145 -3.24 -32.70 22.40
N ALA A 146 -4.35 -33.38 22.65
CA ALA A 146 -4.78 -33.75 23.98
C ALA A 146 -3.73 -34.68 24.60
N GLN A 147 -3.10 -34.25 25.69
CA GLN A 147 -2.27 -35.11 26.53
C GLN A 147 -3.17 -35.79 27.56
N ALA A 148 -3.02 -37.11 27.65
CA ALA A 148 -3.59 -37.98 28.68
C ALA A 148 -2.59 -38.14 29.84
#